data_AF-A0A382QRL7-F1
#
_entry.id   AF-A0A382QRL7-F1
#
_cell.length_a   1.000
_cell.length_b   1.000
_cell.length_c   1.000
_cell.angle_alpha   90.00
_cell.angle_beta   90.00
_cell.angle_gamma   90.00
#
_symmetry.space_group_name_H-M   'P 1'
#
loop_
_entity.id
_entity.type
_entity.pdbx_description
1 polymer ?
#
loop_
_entity_poly.entity_id
_entity_poly.type
_entity_poly.pdbx_seq_one_letter_code
_entity_poly.pdbx_strand_id
1 'polypeptide(L)'
;MEGNDSEQYFFNFSFFKLDSKWRWMADLAKEESAKEVENVILNSGIKFRSYSTLGLRDDADFLFWFASQSIDEIQNVISKLYLTVFGKYITPSHVYLSCTRPSTYARKGTVSSFVLGNEPQK
;
A
#
# COMPACT_ATOMS: atom_id res chain seq x y z
N MET A 1 1.37 29.21 17.93
CA MET A 1 0.37 28.28 18.46
C MET A 1 0.43 27.01 17.64
N GLU A 2 0.92 25.97 18.32
CA GLU A 2 0.79 24.54 18.08
C GLU A 2 1.14 24.02 16.68
N GLY A 3 2.39 23.54 16.57
CA GLY A 3 2.71 22.45 15.66
C GLY A 3 1.86 21.25 16.06
N ASN A 4 0.75 21.07 15.37
CA ASN A 4 0.00 19.85 15.42
C ASN A 4 0.89 18.82 14.71
N ASP A 5 1.64 18.06 15.50
CA ASP A 5 2.51 16.99 15.02
C ASP A 5 1.60 15.92 14.43
N SER A 6 1.18 16.15 13.18
CA SER A 6 0.32 15.23 12.46
C SER A 6 1.14 13.96 12.31
N GLU A 7 0.74 12.88 13.00
CA GLU A 7 1.39 11.58 12.88
C GLU A 7 1.75 11.32 11.43
N GLN A 8 3.06 11.23 11.17
CA GLN A 8 3.57 11.00 9.83
C GLN A 8 3.33 9.54 9.48
N TYR A 9 2.65 9.31 8.36
CA TYR A 9 2.40 7.97 7.83
C TYR A 9 3.23 7.79 6.57
N PHE A 10 3.89 6.66 6.50
CA PHE A 10 4.49 6.13 5.29
C PHE A 10 3.48 5.23 4.59
N PHE A 11 3.41 5.36 3.27
CA PHE A 11 2.58 4.53 2.42
C PHE A 11 3.46 3.78 1.46
N ASN A 12 3.12 2.52 1.22
CA ASN A 12 3.80 1.70 0.24
C ASN A 12 2.75 1.11 -0.72
N PHE A 13 2.97 1.32 -2.00
CA PHE A 13 2.18 0.75 -3.08
C PHE A 13 3.04 -0.29 -3.79
N SER A 14 2.91 -1.55 -3.39
CA SER A 14 3.67 -2.67 -3.95
C SER A 14 2.82 -3.44 -4.95
N PHE A 15 3.18 -3.33 -6.22
CA PHE A 15 2.61 -4.11 -7.31
C PHE A 15 3.39 -5.41 -7.47
N PHE A 16 2.65 -6.50 -7.66
CA PHE A 16 3.22 -7.84 -7.80
C PHE A 16 2.72 -8.52 -9.07
N LYS A 17 3.65 -9.23 -9.71
CA LYS A 17 3.37 -10.13 -10.82
C LYS A 17 3.47 -11.58 -10.34
N LEU A 18 2.55 -12.40 -10.82
CA LEU A 18 2.43 -13.80 -10.46
C LEU A 18 3.17 -14.68 -11.48
N ASP A 19 4.01 -15.59 -10.98
CA ASP A 19 4.68 -16.60 -11.79
C ASP A 19 3.65 -17.57 -12.38
N SER A 20 3.80 -17.91 -13.66
CA SER A 20 2.92 -18.85 -14.36
C SER A 20 2.81 -20.21 -13.69
N LYS A 21 3.83 -20.67 -12.96
CA LYS A 21 3.83 -21.94 -12.21
C LYS A 21 2.74 -21.97 -11.14
N TRP A 22 2.37 -20.82 -10.56
CA TRP A 22 1.30 -20.74 -9.55
C TRP A 22 -0.04 -21.23 -10.08
N ARG A 23 -0.34 -20.94 -11.37
CA ARG A 23 -1.61 -21.32 -11.99
C ARG A 23 -1.82 -22.83 -12.03
N TRP A 24 -0.73 -23.59 -12.11
CA TRP A 24 -0.71 -25.05 -12.18
C TRP A 24 -0.66 -25.75 -10.82
N MET A 25 -0.57 -25.01 -9.71
CA MET A 25 -0.64 -25.57 -8.37
C MET A 25 -2.02 -26.20 -8.11
N ALA A 26 -2.05 -27.26 -7.30
CA ALA A 26 -3.30 -27.87 -6.85
C ALA A 26 -4.15 -26.86 -6.07
N ASP A 27 -5.48 -26.90 -6.26
CA ASP A 27 -6.37 -25.89 -5.68
C ASP A 27 -6.36 -25.89 -4.15
N LEU A 28 -6.22 -27.07 -3.53
CA LEU A 28 -6.03 -27.18 -2.08
C LEU A 28 -4.78 -26.43 -1.60
N ALA A 29 -3.67 -26.54 -2.34
CA ALA A 29 -2.44 -25.82 -1.99
C ALA A 29 -2.58 -24.31 -2.17
N LYS A 30 -3.35 -23.86 -3.17
CA LYS A 30 -3.67 -22.44 -3.36
C LYS A 30 -4.51 -21.90 -2.20
N GLU A 31 -5.52 -22.65 -1.77
CA GLU A 31 -6.41 -22.26 -0.66
C GLU A 31 -5.63 -22.15 0.66
N GLU A 32 -4.80 -23.13 0.98
CA GLU A 32 -3.97 -23.10 2.19
C GLU A 32 -2.95 -21.96 2.17
N SER A 33 -2.36 -21.67 1.00
CA SER A 33 -1.45 -20.53 0.85
C SER A 33 -2.17 -19.19 0.99
N ALA A 34 -3.43 -19.09 0.54
CA ALA A 34 -4.23 -17.88 0.73
C ALA A 34 -4.49 -17.60 2.21
N LYS A 35 -4.81 -18.65 3.00
CA LYS A 35 -4.95 -18.55 4.46
C LYS A 35 -3.65 -18.15 5.14
N GLU A 36 -2.51 -18.68 4.67
CA GLU A 36 -1.18 -18.30 5.17
C GLU A 36 -0.92 -16.79 4.97
N VAL A 37 -1.16 -16.28 3.77
CA VAL A 37 -1.00 -14.85 3.44
C VAL A 37 -1.96 -13.98 4.26
N GLU A 38 -3.23 -14.38 4.37
CA GLU A 38 -4.22 -13.68 5.19
C GLU A 38 -3.74 -13.57 6.65
N ASN A 39 -3.24 -14.67 7.22
CA ASN A 39 -2.69 -14.68 8.57
C ASN A 39 -1.48 -13.74 8.70
N VAL A 40 -0.56 -13.72 7.74
CA VAL A 40 0.61 -12.82 7.77
C VAL A 40 0.17 -11.35 7.77
N ILE A 41 -0.80 -11.01 6.92
CA ILE A 41 -1.25 -9.63 6.75
C ILE A 41 -2.11 -9.18 7.93
N LEU A 42 -3.04 -10.00 8.42
CA LEU A 42 -3.89 -9.64 9.57
C LEU A 42 -3.07 -9.49 10.85
N ASN A 43 -2.05 -10.34 11.07
CA ASN A 43 -1.18 -10.28 12.24
C ASN A 43 -0.09 -9.19 12.14
N SER A 44 -0.03 -8.44 11.04
CA SER A 44 0.98 -7.41 10.84
C SER A 44 0.79 -6.16 11.70
N GLY A 45 -0.45 -5.86 12.09
CA GLY A 45 -0.80 -4.62 12.79
C GLY A 45 -0.76 -3.35 11.92
N ILE A 46 -0.37 -3.44 10.65
CA ILE A 46 -0.34 -2.29 9.74
C ILE A 46 -1.65 -2.15 8.98
N LYS A 47 -1.99 -0.92 8.58
CA LYS A 47 -3.16 -0.68 7.72
C LYS A 47 -2.83 -1.18 6.32
N PHE A 48 -3.73 -1.97 5.74
CA PHE A 48 -3.52 -2.50 4.40
C PHE A 48 -4.80 -2.49 3.57
N ARG A 49 -4.63 -2.54 2.24
CA ARG A 49 -5.68 -2.85 1.26
C ARG A 49 -5.09 -3.68 0.13
N SER A 50 -5.87 -4.61 -0.38
CA SER A 50 -5.54 -5.43 -1.54
C SER A 50 -6.39 -5.02 -2.74
N TYR A 51 -5.77 -4.89 -3.91
CA TYR A 51 -6.46 -4.61 -5.16
C TYR A 51 -6.04 -5.62 -6.22
N SER A 52 -7.00 -6.09 -7.02
CA SER A 52 -6.70 -6.86 -8.22
C SER A 52 -6.41 -5.90 -9.37
N THR A 53 -5.35 -6.16 -10.12
CA THR A 53 -5.02 -5.45 -11.37
C THR A 53 -5.11 -6.37 -12.59
N LEU A 54 -5.61 -7.60 -12.39
CA LEU A 54 -5.79 -8.60 -13.43
C LEU A 54 -6.62 -8.04 -14.60
N GLY A 55 -6.04 -8.05 -15.80
CA GLY A 55 -6.67 -7.55 -17.03
C GLY A 55 -6.70 -6.03 -17.17
N LEU A 56 -6.21 -5.27 -16.19
CA LEU A 56 -6.06 -3.81 -16.26
C LEU A 56 -4.63 -3.40 -16.62
N ARG A 57 -3.66 -4.25 -16.29
CA ARG A 57 -2.25 -4.05 -16.58
C ARG A 57 -1.56 -5.38 -16.85
N ASP A 58 -0.50 -5.35 -17.65
CA ASP A 58 0.29 -6.53 -18.04
C ASP A 58 1.48 -6.79 -17.11
N ASP A 59 1.97 -5.76 -16.42
CA ASP A 59 3.13 -5.81 -15.53
C ASP A 59 2.81 -6.28 -14.10
N ALA A 60 1.53 -6.35 -13.70
CA ALA A 60 1.11 -6.65 -12.34
C ALA A 60 -0.28 -7.31 -12.29
N ASP A 61 -0.42 -8.33 -11.46
CA ASP A 61 -1.68 -9.05 -11.23
C ASP A 61 -2.44 -8.51 -10.01
N PHE A 62 -1.73 -7.98 -9.00
CA PHE A 62 -2.32 -7.37 -7.82
C PHE A 62 -1.43 -6.30 -7.18
N LEU A 63 -2.03 -5.52 -6.29
CA LEU A 63 -1.38 -4.46 -5.51
C LEU A 63 -1.69 -4.65 -4.02
N PHE A 64 -0.65 -4.57 -3.18
CA PHE A 64 -0.81 -4.27 -1.76
C PHE A 64 -0.50 -2.80 -1.49
N TRP A 65 -1.46 -2.12 -0.91
CA TRP A 65 -1.29 -0.81 -0.31
C TRP A 65 -1.11 -0.98 1.19
N PHE A 66 0.02 -0.51 1.71
CA PHE A 66 0.34 -0.52 3.13
C PHE A 66 0.45 0.91 3.66
N ALA A 67 0.02 1.13 4.90
CA ALA A 67 0.24 2.37 5.62
C ALA A 67 0.65 2.10 7.07
N SER A 68 1.75 2.71 7.49
CA SER A 68 2.32 2.59 8.84
C SER A 68 3.02 3.89 9.23
N GLN A 69 3.26 4.10 10.53
CA GLN A 69 4.10 5.18 11.04
C GLN A 69 5.61 4.89 10.88
N SER A 70 6.00 3.66 10.56
CA SER A 70 7.39 3.24 10.35
C SER A 70 7.58 2.47 9.04
N ILE A 71 8.66 2.78 8.32
CA ILE A 71 9.04 2.04 7.10
C ILE A 71 9.46 0.61 7.44
N ASP A 72 10.09 0.40 8.60
CA ASP A 72 10.57 -0.93 9.03
C ASP A 72 9.41 -1.91 9.23
N GLU A 73 8.25 -1.43 9.70
CA GLU A 73 7.05 -2.26 9.83
C GLU A 73 6.56 -2.73 8.46
N ILE A 74 6.54 -1.84 7.47
CA ILE A 74 6.17 -2.19 6.08
C ILE A 74 7.15 -3.23 5.52
N GLN A 75 8.45 -3.01 5.71
CA GLN A 75 9.48 -3.94 5.25
C GLN A 75 9.35 -5.32 5.93
N ASN A 76 9.06 -5.35 7.23
CA ASN A 76 8.86 -6.60 7.97
C ASN A 76 7.67 -7.40 7.43
N VAL A 77 6.57 -6.73 7.07
CA VAL A 77 5.40 -7.40 6.48
C VAL A 77 5.71 -7.96 5.10
N ILE A 78 6.39 -7.19 4.25
CA ILE A 78 6.82 -7.68 2.93
C ILE A 78 7.78 -8.85 3.09
N SER A 79 8.72 -8.80 4.05
CA SER A 79 9.62 -9.92 4.35
C SER A 79 8.86 -11.17 4.76
N LYS A 80 7.87 -11.06 5.66
CA LYS A 80 7.02 -12.19 6.07
C LYS A 80 6.19 -12.72 4.91
N LEU A 81 5.69 -11.86 4.03
CA LEU A 81 4.98 -12.26 2.81
C LEU A 81 5.88 -13.13 1.92
N TYR A 82 7.14 -12.75 1.72
CA TYR A 82 8.09 -13.55 0.93
C TYR A 82 8.49 -14.89 1.57
N LEU A 83 8.30 -15.06 2.88
CA LEU A 83 8.52 -16.34 3.56
C LEU A 83 7.37 -17.35 3.35
N THR A 84 6.19 -16.89 2.93
CA THR A 84 5.04 -17.76 2.65
C THR A 84 5.26 -18.62 1.40
N VAL A 85 4.44 -19.66 1.23
CA VAL A 85 4.46 -20.46 0.00
C VAL A 85 4.09 -19.60 -1.22
N PHE A 86 3.09 -18.73 -1.09
CA PHE A 86 2.67 -17.81 -2.14
C PHE A 86 3.77 -16.79 -2.48
N GLY A 87 4.52 -16.33 -1.48
CA GLY A 87 5.66 -15.41 -1.61
C GLY A 87 6.70 -15.86 -2.63
N LYS A 88 6.88 -17.17 -2.81
CA LYS A 88 7.83 -17.76 -3.77
C LYS A 88 7.40 -17.62 -5.23
N TYR A 89 6.11 -17.36 -5.46
CA TYR A 89 5.52 -17.26 -6.80
C TYR A 89 5.17 -15.83 -7.20
N ILE A 90 5.52 -14.83 -6.38
CA ILE A 90 5.26 -13.43 -6.67
C ILE A 90 6.57 -12.66 -6.82
N THR A 91 6.62 -11.77 -7.80
CA THR A 91 7.77 -10.89 -8.05
C THR A 91 7.28 -9.45 -7.98
N PRO A 92 7.97 -8.54 -7.27
CA PRO A 92 7.56 -7.16 -7.21
C PRO A 92 7.87 -6.50 -8.56
N SER A 93 6.86 -5.90 -9.20
CA SER A 93 7.05 -5.19 -10.47
C SER A 93 7.36 -3.72 -10.24
N HIS A 94 6.60 -3.06 -9.38
CA HIS A 94 6.79 -1.66 -9.01
C HIS A 94 6.51 -1.44 -7.53
N VAL A 95 7.33 -0.63 -6.87
CA VAL A 95 7.15 -0.23 -5.48
C VAL A 95 7.23 1.28 -5.38
N TYR A 96 6.13 1.92 -5.01
CA TYR A 96 6.10 3.36 -4.76
C TYR A 96 6.00 3.61 -3.25
N LEU A 97 7.03 4.22 -2.68
CA LEU A 97 7.05 4.65 -1.30
C LEU A 97 6.70 6.13 -1.23
N SER A 98 5.78 6.49 -0.34
CA SER A 98 5.40 7.87 -0.11
C SER A 98 5.18 8.14 1.38
N CYS A 99 5.02 9.41 1.72
CA CYS A 99 4.93 9.88 3.09
C CYS A 99 3.94 11.04 3.16
N THR A 100 3.08 11.08 4.18
CA THR A 100 2.26 12.27 4.42
C THR A 100 3.12 13.46 4.80
N ARG A 101 2.73 14.62 4.29
CA ARG A 101 3.27 15.92 4.67
C ARG A 101 2.12 16.90 4.86
N PRO A 102 2.24 17.85 5.80
CA PRO A 102 1.31 18.96 5.89
C PRO A 102 1.19 19.68 4.55
N SER A 103 -0.02 20.10 4.19
CA SER A 103 -0.27 20.84 2.95
C SER A 103 0.45 22.18 3.00
N THR A 104 1.26 22.47 1.98
CA THR A 104 1.91 23.77 1.78
C THR A 104 0.95 24.83 1.22
N TYR A 105 -0.13 24.40 0.55
CA TYR A 105 -1.03 25.28 -0.19
C TYR A 105 -2.31 25.62 0.59
N ALA A 106 -2.84 24.66 1.35
CA ALA A 106 -4.11 24.81 2.04
C ALA A 106 -3.90 24.55 3.53
N ARG A 107 -3.96 25.60 4.35
CA ARG A 107 -4.03 25.44 5.80
C ARG A 107 -5.40 24.90 6.18
N LYS A 108 -5.41 23.94 7.10
CA LYS A 108 -6.65 23.33 7.62
C LYS A 108 -7.50 24.43 8.25
N GLY A 109 -8.74 24.58 7.79
CA GLY A 109 -9.67 25.63 8.26
C GLY A 109 -9.59 26.97 7.53
N THR A 110 -8.74 27.12 6.51
CA THR A 110 -8.75 28.30 5.64
C THR A 110 -9.81 28.12 4.55
N VAL A 111 -10.82 28.99 4.54
CA VAL A 111 -11.83 29.02 3.48
C VAL A 111 -11.14 29.47 2.19
N SER A 112 -11.46 28.85 1.05
CA SER A 112 -10.86 29.21 -0.23
C SER A 112 -11.01 30.70 -0.51
N SER A 113 -9.94 31.38 -0.96
CA SER A 113 -9.96 32.80 -1.34
C SER A 113 -11.06 33.11 -2.36
N PHE A 114 -11.40 32.14 -3.22
CA PHE A 114 -12.51 32.24 -4.17
C PHE A 114 -13.88 32.35 -3.48
N VAL A 115 -14.11 31.56 -2.43
CA VAL A 115 -15.35 31.59 -1.65
C VAL A 115 -15.42 32.86 -0.80
N LEU A 116 -14.27 33.38 -0.36
CA LEU A 116 -14.16 34.64 0.36
C LEU A 116 -14.30 35.88 -0.54
N GLY A 117 -14.35 35.72 -1.87
CA GLY A 117 -14.46 36.84 -2.81
C GLY A 117 -13.21 37.73 -2.88
N ASN A 118 -12.05 37.21 -2.48
CA ASN A 118 -10.80 37.96 -2.56
C ASN A 118 -10.39 38.15 -4.03
N GLU A 119 -9.96 39.36 -4.38
CA GLU A 119 -9.45 39.64 -5.73
C GLU A 119 -8.18 38.80 -6.03
N PRO A 120 -8.04 38.29 -7.26
CA PRO A 120 -6.87 37.52 -7.65
C PRO A 120 -5.62 38.40 -7.55
N GLN A 121 -4.59 37.91 -6.85
CA GLN A 121 -3.29 38.57 -6.85
C GLN A 121 -2.66 38.42 -8.24
N LYS A 122 -2.30 39.56 -8.84
CA LYS A 122 -1.57 39.64 -10.12
C LYS A 122 -0.12 39.20 -9.98
#